data_AF-U5DDV1-F1
#
_entry.id   AF-U5DDV1-F1
#
_cell.length_a   1.000
_cell.length_b   1.000
_cell.length_c   1.000
_cell.angle_alpha   90.00
_cell.angle_beta   90.00
_cell.angle_gamma   90.00
#
_symmetry.space_group_name_H-M   'P 1'
#
loop_
_entity.id
_entity.type
_entity.pdbx_description
1 polymer ?
#
loop_
_entity_poly.entity_id
_entity_poly.type
_entity_poly.pdbx_seq_one_letter_code
_entity_poly.pdbx_strand_id
1 'polypeptide(L)'
;MPKDYTSNLSPDQFALIEPLLPAAKSGGRPRSTSLHAVLNAILYLVVQGCKWQDLPSDFPPTGTVYTYFRNWRLDGTWQHLHDYLRDRTRAADGRDPTPSEVVLDSQSVPTAPMVARAVGYDKAKQTKGRKRHTVVDTLGLLMCVAVTAASVPERQGGKQVLQRLHRLGERVRRISLVWVDGGYSGQPFLQWVMDTCRWIVLLVKRPEAAKGFVLLQKRWVVERTFGWWCWYRRLNVDYEYLPESSETMIQIAMIRLMLRRLA
;
A
#
# COMPACT_ATOMS: atom_id res chain seq x y z
N MET A 1 -22.34 20.47 -11.45
CA MET A 1 -21.02 20.10 -11.98
C MET A 1 -20.17 19.61 -10.83
N PRO A 2 -19.34 18.57 -11.01
CA PRO A 2 -18.41 18.13 -9.97
C PRO A 2 -17.49 19.30 -9.59
N LYS A 3 -17.28 19.50 -8.29
CA LYS A 3 -16.32 20.49 -7.81
C LYS A 3 -14.90 20.05 -8.14
N ASP A 4 -14.02 21.04 -8.33
CA ASP A 4 -12.61 20.78 -8.55
C ASP A 4 -11.89 20.57 -7.22
N TYR A 5 -11.72 19.31 -6.84
CA TYR A 5 -11.00 18.92 -5.64
C TYR A 5 -9.54 18.63 -5.97
N THR A 6 -8.61 19.01 -5.08
CA THR A 6 -7.17 18.72 -5.26
C THR A 6 -6.84 17.21 -5.29
N SER A 7 -7.80 16.34 -4.93
CA SER A 7 -7.72 14.89 -5.05
C SER A 7 -8.08 14.35 -6.43
N ASN A 8 -8.73 15.14 -7.28
CA ASN A 8 -9.19 14.71 -8.60
C ASN A 8 -8.01 14.34 -9.51
N LEU A 9 -8.24 13.35 -10.37
CA LEU A 9 -7.34 13.04 -11.50
C LEU A 9 -7.48 14.11 -12.58
N SER A 10 -6.34 14.58 -13.09
CA SER A 10 -6.31 15.30 -14.37
C SER A 10 -6.72 14.37 -15.52
N PRO A 11 -7.11 14.91 -16.68
CA PRO A 11 -7.40 14.10 -17.87
C PRO A 11 -6.24 13.16 -18.23
N ASP A 12 -5.00 13.65 -18.19
CA ASP A 12 -3.81 12.86 -18.52
C ASP A 12 -3.59 11.72 -17.52
N GLN A 13 -3.78 11.99 -16.23
CA GLN A 13 -3.69 10.97 -15.19
C GLN A 13 -4.77 9.89 -15.36
N PHE A 14 -6.00 10.29 -15.72
CA PHE A 14 -7.08 9.34 -15.95
C PHE A 14 -6.82 8.49 -17.20
N ALA A 15 -6.33 9.08 -18.29
CA ALA A 15 -5.99 8.38 -19.52
C ALA A 15 -4.96 7.26 -19.33
N LEU A 16 -4.05 7.38 -18.34
CA LEU A 16 -3.08 6.34 -18.02
C LEU A 16 -3.71 5.05 -17.47
N ILE A 17 -4.88 5.14 -16.83
CA ILE A 17 -5.51 4.01 -16.12
C ILE A 17 -6.85 3.59 -16.72
N GLU A 18 -7.51 4.47 -17.48
CA GLU A 18 -8.80 4.20 -18.09
C GLU A 18 -8.85 2.87 -18.89
N PRO A 19 -7.85 2.53 -19.73
CA PRO A 19 -7.87 1.27 -20.49
C PRO A 19 -7.80 0.00 -19.62
N LEU A 20 -7.38 0.14 -18.36
CA LEU A 20 -7.21 -0.96 -17.41
C LEU A 20 -8.47 -1.17 -16.56
N LEU A 21 -9.44 -0.26 -16.63
CA LEU A 21 -10.66 -0.36 -15.86
C LEU A 21 -11.61 -1.39 -16.48
N PRO A 22 -12.33 -2.17 -15.65
CA PRO A 22 -13.27 -3.16 -16.17
C PRO A 22 -14.32 -2.55 -17.10
N ALA A 23 -14.50 -3.18 -18.26
CA ALA A 23 -15.57 -2.84 -19.20
C ALA A 23 -16.95 -2.99 -18.53
N ALA A 24 -17.95 -2.30 -19.08
CA ALA A 24 -19.33 -2.55 -18.67
C ALA A 24 -19.70 -4.01 -18.98
N LYS A 25 -20.38 -4.67 -18.04
CA LYS A 25 -20.84 -6.05 -18.25
C LYS A 25 -21.84 -6.08 -19.43
N SER A 26 -21.74 -7.12 -20.26
CA SER A 26 -22.70 -7.39 -21.33
C SER A 26 -23.99 -7.98 -20.76
N GLY A 27 -25.14 -7.48 -21.20
CA GLY A 27 -26.45 -7.91 -20.71
C GLY A 27 -26.86 -7.21 -19.41
N GLY A 28 -28.11 -6.75 -19.33
CA GLY A 28 -28.63 -5.96 -18.23
C GLY A 28 -28.61 -4.44 -18.49
N ARG A 29 -28.84 -3.64 -17.44
CA ARG A 29 -28.89 -2.17 -17.56
C ARG A 29 -27.49 -1.63 -17.93
N PRO A 30 -27.37 -0.82 -19.00
CA PRO A 30 -26.11 -0.18 -19.35
C PRO A 30 -25.52 0.62 -18.18
N ARG A 31 -24.19 0.57 -18.02
CA ARG A 31 -23.49 1.36 -17.00
C ARG A 31 -23.64 2.85 -17.34
N SER A 32 -24.40 3.57 -16.53
CA SER A 32 -24.51 5.04 -16.59
C SER A 32 -23.51 5.75 -15.67
N THR A 33 -22.88 5.04 -14.74
CA THR A 33 -21.93 5.61 -13.78
C THR A 33 -20.59 5.91 -14.45
N SER A 34 -20.13 7.16 -14.34
CA SER A 34 -18.77 7.55 -14.73
C SER A 34 -17.74 6.93 -13.80
N LEU A 35 -16.82 6.13 -14.35
CA LEU A 35 -15.72 5.55 -13.57
C LEU A 35 -14.71 6.61 -13.11
N HIS A 36 -14.51 7.67 -13.89
CA HIS A 36 -13.67 8.80 -13.48
C HIS A 36 -14.24 9.47 -12.23
N ALA A 37 -15.56 9.67 -12.17
CA ALA A 37 -16.22 10.22 -10.98
C ALA A 37 -16.13 9.28 -9.76
N VAL A 38 -16.24 7.96 -9.97
CA VAL A 38 -16.05 6.96 -8.91
C VAL A 38 -14.61 6.99 -8.37
N LEU A 39 -13.61 7.02 -9.25
CA LEU A 39 -12.20 7.11 -8.87
C LEU A 39 -11.93 8.41 -8.10
N ASN A 40 -12.41 9.56 -8.58
CA ASN A 40 -12.25 10.84 -7.90
C ASN A 40 -12.89 10.83 -6.51
N ALA A 41 -14.07 10.22 -6.34
CA ALA A 41 -14.72 10.07 -5.04
C ALA A 41 -13.87 9.22 -4.06
N ILE A 42 -13.30 8.11 -4.55
CA ILE A 42 -12.45 7.22 -3.73
C ILE A 42 -11.14 7.93 -3.37
N LEU A 43 -10.52 8.64 -4.31
CA LEU A 43 -9.31 9.43 -4.06
C LEU A 43 -9.58 10.57 -3.08
N TYR A 44 -10.73 11.24 -3.19
CA TYR A 44 -11.17 12.24 -2.22
C TYR A 44 -11.25 11.63 -0.83
N LEU A 45 -11.89 10.46 -0.68
CA LEU A 45 -11.99 9.76 0.60
C LEU A 45 -10.61 9.40 1.18
N VAL A 46 -9.68 8.90 0.36
CA VAL A 46 -8.33 8.52 0.81
C VAL A 46 -7.50 9.73 1.22
N VAL A 47 -7.57 10.83 0.46
CA VAL A 47 -6.83 12.07 0.74
C VAL A 47 -7.41 12.80 1.94
N GLN A 48 -8.73 13.02 1.97
CA GLN A 48 -9.39 13.83 3.00
C GLN A 48 -9.71 13.05 4.27
N GLY A 49 -9.82 11.72 4.20
CA GLY A 49 -10.09 10.87 5.34
C GLY A 49 -11.53 10.88 5.85
N CYS A 50 -12.48 11.44 5.08
CA CYS A 50 -13.89 11.51 5.48
C CYS A 50 -14.53 10.11 5.60
N LYS A 51 -15.68 10.01 6.27
CA LYS A 51 -16.47 8.77 6.26
C LYS A 51 -17.08 8.56 4.87
N TRP A 52 -17.41 7.32 4.54
CA TRP A 52 -18.11 6.97 3.30
C TRP A 52 -19.43 7.77 3.16
N GLN A 53 -20.21 7.86 4.24
CA GLN A 53 -21.49 8.58 4.26
C GLN A 53 -21.34 10.10 4.11
N ASP A 54 -20.15 10.64 4.38
CA ASP A 54 -19.85 12.07 4.33
C ASP A 54 -19.15 12.44 3.00
N LEU A 55 -19.19 11.57 1.99
CA LEU A 55 -18.75 11.92 0.65
C LEU A 55 -19.58 13.10 0.12
N PRO A 56 -18.96 14.11 -0.50
CA PRO A 56 -19.68 15.23 -1.10
C PRO A 56 -20.79 14.79 -2.07
N SER A 57 -21.91 15.52 -2.06
CA SER A 57 -23.12 15.17 -2.82
C SER A 57 -22.99 15.32 -4.34
N ASP A 58 -21.92 15.95 -4.83
CA ASP A 58 -21.58 16.07 -6.23
C ASP A 58 -20.81 14.84 -6.78
N PHE A 59 -20.39 13.92 -5.91
CA PHE A 59 -19.91 12.59 -6.33
C PHE A 59 -21.07 11.61 -6.57
N PRO A 60 -20.82 10.47 -7.26
CA PRO A 60 -21.81 9.41 -7.37
C PRO A 60 -22.28 8.95 -5.98
N PRO A 61 -23.50 8.37 -5.86
CA PRO A 61 -24.04 7.92 -4.58
C PRO A 61 -23.04 7.03 -3.82
N THR A 62 -22.85 7.29 -2.53
CA THR A 62 -21.88 6.58 -1.67
C THR A 62 -21.99 5.06 -1.80
N GLY A 63 -23.21 4.51 -1.84
CA GLY A 63 -23.44 3.08 -2.02
C GLY A 63 -22.80 2.56 -3.31
N THR A 64 -22.99 3.27 -4.43
CA THR A 64 -22.37 2.96 -5.71
C THR A 64 -20.85 3.04 -5.65
N VAL A 65 -20.30 4.12 -5.09
CA VAL A 65 -18.84 4.30 -4.95
C VAL A 65 -18.24 3.16 -4.14
N TYR A 66 -18.85 2.81 -3.00
CA TYR A 66 -18.40 1.72 -2.16
C TYR A 66 -18.51 0.35 -2.85
N THR A 67 -19.58 0.11 -3.61
CA THR A 67 -19.72 -1.13 -4.41
C THR A 67 -18.58 -1.29 -5.40
N TYR A 68 -18.20 -0.22 -6.13
CA TYR A 68 -17.04 -0.26 -7.02
C TYR A 68 -15.74 -0.51 -6.25
N PHE A 69 -15.48 0.25 -5.18
CA PHE A 69 -14.31 0.03 -4.32
C PHE A 69 -14.20 -1.43 -3.87
N ARG A 70 -15.28 -1.99 -3.34
CA ARG A 70 -15.33 -3.36 -2.83
C ARG A 70 -15.14 -4.39 -3.94
N ASN A 71 -15.83 -4.23 -5.07
CA ASN A 71 -15.74 -5.19 -6.18
C ASN A 71 -14.33 -5.19 -6.77
N TRP A 72 -13.75 -4.02 -7.01
CA TRP A 72 -12.38 -3.87 -7.52
C TRP A 72 -11.29 -4.39 -6.57
N ARG A 73 -11.59 -4.42 -5.26
CA ARG A 73 -10.75 -5.12 -4.28
C ARG A 73 -10.84 -6.62 -4.42
N LEU A 74 -12.05 -7.15 -4.62
CA LEU A 74 -12.30 -8.59 -4.68
C LEU A 74 -11.85 -9.22 -6.00
N ASP A 75 -11.99 -8.51 -7.12
CA ASP A 75 -11.60 -9.00 -8.44
C ASP A 75 -10.13 -8.71 -8.81
N GLY A 76 -9.42 -7.94 -7.98
CA GLY A 76 -8.00 -7.61 -8.18
C GLY A 76 -7.72 -6.40 -9.07
N THR A 77 -8.75 -5.64 -9.49
CA THR A 77 -8.59 -4.42 -10.30
C THR A 77 -7.62 -3.42 -9.65
N TRP A 78 -7.71 -3.18 -8.34
CA TRP A 78 -6.78 -2.27 -7.65
C TRP A 78 -5.33 -2.74 -7.71
N GLN A 79 -5.11 -4.03 -7.49
CA GLN A 79 -3.77 -4.63 -7.57
C GLN A 79 -3.20 -4.50 -8.99
N HIS A 80 -4.02 -4.75 -10.00
CA HIS A 80 -3.61 -4.62 -11.41
C HIS A 80 -3.22 -3.19 -11.77
N LEU A 81 -4.05 -2.20 -11.42
CA LEU A 81 -3.75 -0.77 -11.62
C LEU A 81 -2.46 -0.36 -10.92
N HIS A 82 -2.34 -0.72 -9.65
CA HIS A 82 -1.17 -0.43 -8.84
C HIS A 82 0.10 -0.97 -9.48
N ASP A 83 0.09 -2.23 -9.88
CA ASP A 83 1.26 -2.90 -10.42
C ASP A 83 1.68 -2.36 -11.79
N TYR A 84 0.70 -2.10 -12.66
CA TYR A 84 0.95 -1.46 -13.95
C TYR A 84 1.65 -0.10 -13.79
N LEU A 85 1.13 0.73 -12.87
CA LEU A 85 1.70 2.05 -12.61
C LEU A 85 3.08 1.97 -11.95
N ARG A 86 3.31 0.99 -11.07
CA ARG A 86 4.63 0.76 -10.47
C ARG A 86 5.66 0.44 -11.52
N ASP A 87 5.36 -0.52 -12.39
CA ASP A 87 6.27 -0.99 -13.43
C ASP A 87 6.63 0.17 -14.37
N ARG A 88 5.65 1.01 -14.74
CA ARG A 88 5.88 2.24 -15.53
C ARG A 88 6.68 3.31 -14.78
N THR A 89 6.38 3.55 -13.51
CA THR A 89 7.11 4.54 -12.69
C THR A 89 8.58 4.14 -12.54
N ARG A 90 8.86 2.84 -12.39
CA ARG A 90 10.24 2.33 -12.36
C ARG A 90 10.95 2.51 -13.69
N ALA A 91 10.29 2.18 -14.81
CA ALA A 91 10.85 2.37 -16.13
C ALA A 91 11.16 3.86 -16.42
N ALA A 92 10.26 4.78 -16.01
CA ALA A 92 10.48 6.22 -16.14
C ALA A 92 11.67 6.73 -15.31
N ASP A 93 12.02 6.05 -14.21
CA ASP A 93 13.20 6.33 -13.39
C ASP A 93 14.47 5.59 -13.88
N GLY A 94 14.44 4.99 -15.08
CA GLY A 94 15.56 4.25 -15.64
C GLY A 94 15.90 2.95 -14.91
N ARG A 95 14.91 2.35 -14.23
CA ARG A 95 15.05 1.07 -13.50
C ARG A 95 14.31 -0.06 -14.21
N ASP A 96 14.77 -1.29 -14.00
CA ASP A 96 14.00 -2.47 -14.39
C ASP A 96 12.60 -2.46 -13.74
N PRO A 97 11.53 -2.79 -14.48
CA PRO A 97 10.17 -2.88 -13.93
C PRO A 97 10.05 -3.79 -12.70
N THR A 98 10.84 -4.86 -12.65
CA THR A 98 10.92 -5.75 -11.48
C THR A 98 12.22 -5.49 -10.70
N PRO A 99 12.14 -5.17 -9.39
CA PRO A 99 13.33 -4.84 -8.60
C PRO A 99 14.16 -6.09 -8.25
N SER A 100 15.47 -5.89 -8.04
CA SER A 100 16.37 -6.90 -7.48
C SER A 100 16.49 -6.85 -5.95
N GLU A 101 16.19 -5.69 -5.38
CA GLU A 101 16.29 -5.42 -3.94
C GLU A 101 15.00 -4.80 -3.42
N VAL A 102 14.60 -5.22 -2.22
CA VAL A 102 13.44 -4.67 -1.52
C VAL A 102 13.77 -4.35 -0.06
N VAL A 103 13.00 -3.46 0.54
CA VAL A 103 13.12 -3.04 1.93
C VAL A 103 11.83 -3.45 2.67
N LEU A 104 11.98 -4.15 3.80
CA LEU A 104 10.88 -4.58 4.65
C LEU A 104 10.93 -3.81 5.98
N ASP A 105 9.79 -3.20 6.33
CA ASP A 105 9.59 -2.56 7.63
C ASP A 105 8.10 -2.61 8.02
N SER A 106 7.78 -2.21 9.25
CA SER A 106 6.43 -2.19 9.77
C SER A 106 6.04 -0.85 10.41
N GLN A 107 4.81 -0.42 10.14
CA GLN A 107 4.21 0.76 10.75
C GLN A 107 2.98 0.36 11.58
N SER A 108 2.93 0.74 12.85
CA SER A 108 1.73 0.58 13.68
C SER A 108 0.89 1.86 13.59
N VAL A 109 -0.40 1.71 13.39
CA VAL A 109 -1.36 2.82 13.32
C VAL A 109 -2.52 2.58 14.27
N PRO A 110 -3.07 3.65 14.88
CA PRO A 110 -4.27 3.54 15.68
C PRO A 110 -5.46 3.12 14.80
N THR A 111 -6.42 2.42 15.39
CA THR A 111 -7.69 2.09 14.74
C THR A 111 -8.82 2.94 15.31
N ALA A 112 -9.82 3.25 14.49
CA ALA A 112 -11.02 3.92 14.97
C ALA A 112 -11.76 3.05 16.01
N PRO A 113 -12.50 3.64 16.97
CA PRO A 113 -13.12 2.88 18.07
C PRO A 113 -14.06 1.75 17.62
N MET A 114 -14.72 1.90 16.47
CA MET A 114 -15.66 0.92 15.91
C MET A 114 -14.98 -0.32 15.30
N VAL A 115 -13.66 -0.29 15.12
CA VAL A 115 -12.91 -1.39 14.50
C VAL A 115 -12.48 -2.36 15.59
N ALA A 116 -13.00 -3.59 15.54
CA ALA A 116 -12.62 -4.66 16.47
C ALA A 116 -11.79 -5.77 15.83
N ARG A 117 -11.85 -5.92 14.50
CA ARG A 117 -11.21 -7.03 13.79
C ARG A 117 -9.71 -6.79 13.62
N ALA A 118 -8.90 -7.79 13.95
CA ALA A 118 -7.44 -7.72 13.85
C ALA A 118 -6.87 -6.46 14.52
N VAL A 119 -7.33 -6.15 15.73
CA VAL A 119 -6.82 -5.04 16.54
C VAL A 119 -6.00 -5.61 17.69
N GLY A 120 -4.86 -4.99 17.97
CA GLY A 120 -3.96 -5.37 19.06
C GLY A 120 -3.28 -4.15 19.66
N TYR A 121 -2.47 -4.38 20.70
CA TYR A 121 -1.67 -3.33 21.33
C TYR A 121 -0.19 -3.57 21.06
N ASP A 122 0.46 -2.59 20.45
CA ASP A 122 1.91 -2.56 20.29
C ASP A 122 2.51 -1.87 21.51
N LYS A 123 3.14 -2.66 22.40
CA LYS A 123 3.74 -2.14 23.64
C LYS A 123 4.93 -1.23 23.36
N ALA A 124 5.71 -1.50 22.32
CA ALA A 124 6.90 -0.72 21.98
C ALA A 124 6.51 0.66 21.44
N LYS A 125 5.47 0.71 20.57
CA LYS A 125 4.96 1.96 19.97
C LYS A 125 3.78 2.58 20.73
N GLN A 126 3.39 1.99 21.86
CA GLN A 126 2.25 2.38 22.70
C GLN A 126 0.96 2.65 21.89
N THR A 127 0.73 1.84 20.86
CA THR A 127 -0.36 2.08 19.89
C THR A 127 -1.35 0.93 19.93
N LYS A 128 -2.63 1.24 20.20
CA LYS A 128 -3.75 0.30 20.02
C LYS A 128 -4.27 0.40 18.60
N GLY A 129 -4.09 -0.64 17.80
CA GLY A 129 -4.60 -0.66 16.45
C GLY A 129 -4.07 -1.82 15.62
N ARG A 130 -3.61 -1.50 14.40
CA ARG A 130 -3.10 -2.45 13.41
C ARG A 130 -1.65 -2.14 13.06
N LYS A 131 -0.94 -3.17 12.60
CA LYS A 131 0.43 -3.07 12.11
C LYS A 131 0.47 -3.43 10.62
N ARG A 132 1.10 -2.57 9.84
CA ARG A 132 1.26 -2.65 8.38
C ARG A 132 2.67 -3.15 8.09
N HIS A 133 2.81 -4.44 7.79
CA HIS A 133 4.08 -5.01 7.34
C HIS A 133 4.21 -4.73 5.86
N THR A 134 5.21 -3.94 5.48
CA THR A 134 5.29 -3.34 4.16
C THR A 134 6.61 -3.69 3.52
N VAL A 135 6.56 -4.17 2.28
CA VAL A 135 7.72 -4.35 1.43
C VAL A 135 7.66 -3.32 0.32
N VAL A 136 8.72 -2.54 0.18
CA VAL A 136 8.89 -1.54 -0.90
C VAL A 136 10.15 -1.83 -1.70
N ASP A 137 10.20 -1.34 -2.93
CA ASP A 137 11.43 -1.36 -3.72
C ASP A 137 12.42 -0.23 -3.32
N THR A 138 13.53 -0.13 -4.04
CA THR A 138 14.55 0.91 -3.83
C THR A 138 14.09 2.34 -4.14
N LEU A 139 12.97 2.53 -4.84
CA LEU A 139 12.34 3.83 -5.09
C LEU A 139 11.28 4.16 -4.03
N GLY A 140 10.97 3.23 -3.13
CA GLY A 140 9.91 3.35 -2.13
C GLY A 140 8.52 3.02 -2.69
N LEU A 141 8.44 2.40 -3.88
CA LEU A 141 7.18 1.94 -4.44
C LEU A 141 6.77 0.62 -3.79
N LEU A 142 5.49 0.48 -3.51
CA LEU A 142 4.94 -0.65 -2.78
C LEU A 142 5.10 -1.93 -3.61
N MET A 143 5.59 -2.99 -2.99
CA MET A 143 5.65 -4.33 -3.58
C MET A 143 4.56 -5.22 -2.98
N CYS A 144 4.43 -5.19 -1.65
CA CYS A 144 3.40 -5.94 -0.93
C CYS A 144 3.15 -5.31 0.44
N VAL A 145 1.91 -5.43 0.93
CA VAL A 145 1.54 -5.05 2.30
C VAL A 145 0.70 -6.15 2.92
N ALA A 146 0.90 -6.39 4.21
CA ALA A 146 0.04 -7.22 5.03
C ALA A 146 -0.35 -6.45 6.30
N VAL A 147 -1.66 -6.33 6.54
CA VAL A 147 -2.19 -5.65 7.73
C VAL A 147 -2.59 -6.69 8.77
N THR A 148 -2.01 -6.59 9.96
CA THR A 148 -2.27 -7.50 11.09
C THR A 148 -2.65 -6.71 12.35
N ALA A 149 -3.06 -7.40 13.41
CA ALA A 149 -3.16 -6.78 14.73
C ALA A 149 -1.81 -6.19 15.16
N ALA A 150 -1.83 -5.06 15.89
CA ALA A 150 -0.59 -4.39 16.29
C ALA A 150 0.27 -5.19 17.28
N SER A 151 -0.33 -6.17 17.97
CA SER A 151 0.36 -7.10 18.85
C SER A 151 1.18 -8.17 18.11
N VAL A 152 0.99 -8.33 16.79
CA VAL A 152 1.75 -9.31 16.01
C VAL A 152 3.23 -8.88 15.96
N PRO A 153 4.17 -9.77 16.33
CA PRO A 153 5.60 -9.49 16.25
C PRO A 153 6.05 -9.21 14.82
N GLU A 154 7.05 -8.33 14.67
CA GLU A 154 7.64 -7.90 13.40
C GLU A 154 8.02 -9.10 12.54
N ARG A 155 8.74 -10.06 13.11
CA ARG A 155 9.18 -11.28 12.42
C ARG A 155 8.01 -12.11 11.89
N GLN A 156 6.95 -12.28 12.68
CA GLN A 156 5.80 -13.09 12.25
C GLN A 156 5.04 -12.41 11.12
N GLY A 157 4.81 -11.09 11.20
CA GLY A 157 4.19 -10.33 10.12
C GLY A 157 5.10 -10.21 8.88
N GLY A 158 6.40 -10.09 9.09
CA GLY A 158 7.42 -10.16 8.04
C GLY A 158 7.34 -11.46 7.24
N LYS A 159 7.21 -12.61 7.91
CA LYS A 159 6.99 -13.89 7.23
C LYS A 159 5.71 -13.86 6.38
N GLN A 160 4.61 -13.31 6.91
CA GLN A 160 3.34 -13.24 6.18
C GLN A 160 3.44 -12.38 4.91
N VAL A 161 4.03 -11.18 4.99
CA VAL A 161 4.16 -10.30 3.82
C VAL A 161 5.16 -10.86 2.79
N LEU A 162 6.27 -11.46 3.23
CA LEU A 162 7.23 -12.09 2.33
C LEU A 162 6.64 -13.35 1.66
N GLN A 163 5.83 -14.14 2.35
CA GLN A 163 5.09 -15.25 1.74
C GLN A 163 4.10 -14.77 0.68
N ARG A 164 3.42 -13.64 0.90
CA ARG A 164 2.52 -13.05 -0.11
C ARG A 164 3.31 -12.56 -1.31
N LEU A 165 4.44 -11.89 -1.08
CA LEU A 165 5.33 -11.41 -2.14
C LEU A 165 5.91 -12.57 -2.96
N HIS A 166 6.40 -13.63 -2.31
CA HIS A 166 6.99 -14.79 -2.97
C HIS A 166 5.98 -15.53 -3.86
N ARG A 167 4.70 -15.57 -3.45
CA ARG A 167 3.60 -16.15 -4.25
C ARG A 167 3.33 -15.42 -5.56
N LEU A 168 3.89 -14.23 -5.78
CA LEU A 168 3.81 -13.54 -7.07
C LEU A 168 4.71 -14.17 -8.16
N GLY A 169 5.55 -15.15 -7.79
CA GLY A 169 6.31 -15.98 -8.73
C GLY A 169 7.22 -15.17 -9.64
N GLU A 170 7.05 -15.33 -10.97
CA GLU A 170 7.88 -14.68 -11.99
C GLU A 170 7.98 -13.16 -11.84
N ARG A 171 6.94 -12.52 -11.29
CA ARG A 171 6.91 -11.06 -11.08
C ARG A 171 7.94 -10.56 -10.06
N VAL A 172 8.48 -11.46 -9.23
CA VAL A 172 9.50 -11.16 -8.23
C VAL A 172 10.78 -11.98 -8.40
N ARG A 173 10.96 -12.63 -9.55
CA ARG A 173 12.12 -13.51 -9.81
C ARG A 173 13.47 -12.81 -9.65
N ARG A 174 13.54 -11.51 -9.93
CA ARG A 174 14.78 -10.72 -9.79
C ARG A 174 15.15 -10.42 -8.33
N ILE A 175 14.19 -10.49 -7.41
CA ILE A 175 14.46 -10.18 -6.00
C ILE A 175 15.44 -11.24 -5.47
N SER A 176 16.58 -10.77 -4.99
CA SER A 176 17.59 -11.58 -4.33
C SER A 176 17.91 -11.07 -2.93
N LEU A 177 17.60 -9.79 -2.65
CA LEU A 177 18.00 -9.09 -1.44
C LEU A 177 16.83 -8.41 -0.73
N VAL A 178 16.70 -8.66 0.57
CA VAL A 178 15.73 -8.01 1.46
C VAL A 178 16.47 -7.25 2.56
N TRP A 179 16.37 -5.94 2.54
CA TRP A 179 16.87 -5.06 3.59
C TRP A 179 15.88 -5.00 4.74
N VAL A 180 16.35 -5.21 5.97
CA VAL A 180 15.51 -5.19 7.18
C VAL A 180 16.18 -4.43 8.33
N ASP A 181 15.38 -3.97 9.28
CA ASP A 181 15.88 -3.35 10.51
C ASP A 181 16.18 -4.38 11.62
N GLY A 182 16.58 -3.89 12.79
CA GLY A 182 16.90 -4.73 13.95
C GLY A 182 15.72 -5.54 14.50
N GLY A 183 14.48 -5.14 14.25
CA GLY A 183 13.26 -5.84 14.66
C GLY A 183 13.08 -7.20 13.97
N TYR A 184 13.75 -7.39 12.82
CA TYR A 184 13.78 -8.65 12.08
C TYR A 184 15.02 -9.51 12.36
N SER A 185 15.76 -9.19 13.42
CA SER A 185 16.94 -9.97 13.83
C SER A 185 16.61 -11.38 14.32
N GLY A 186 17.55 -12.30 14.12
CA GLY A 186 17.51 -13.65 14.65
C GLY A 186 17.59 -14.73 13.57
N GLN A 187 18.44 -15.73 13.82
CA GLN A 187 18.70 -16.83 12.88
C GLN A 187 17.44 -17.53 12.35
N PRO A 188 16.40 -17.83 13.17
CA PRO A 188 15.20 -18.51 12.65
C PRO A 188 14.39 -17.72 11.63
N PHE A 189 14.50 -16.38 11.63
CA PHE A 189 13.86 -15.56 10.61
C PHE A 189 14.66 -15.57 9.31
N LEU A 190 15.98 -15.34 9.41
CA LEU A 190 16.89 -15.33 8.26
C LEU A 190 16.87 -16.67 7.52
N GLN A 191 17.01 -17.77 8.26
CA GLN A 191 16.98 -19.13 7.72
C GLN A 191 15.66 -19.40 7.01
N TRP A 192 14.52 -19.01 7.61
CA TRP A 192 13.21 -19.20 6.99
C TRP A 192 13.06 -18.44 5.65
N VAL A 193 13.58 -17.21 5.57
CA VAL A 193 13.54 -16.43 4.31
C VAL A 193 14.41 -17.09 3.24
N MET A 194 15.60 -17.55 3.61
CA MET A 194 16.50 -18.27 2.70
C MET A 194 15.90 -19.60 2.23
N ASP A 195 15.28 -20.37 3.12
CA ASP A 195 14.72 -21.69 2.79
C ASP A 195 13.44 -21.58 1.94
N THR A 196 12.58 -20.63 2.28
CA THR A 196 11.26 -20.50 1.65
C THR A 196 11.31 -19.63 0.40
N CYS A 197 11.94 -18.45 0.49
CA CYS A 197 11.90 -17.45 -0.57
C CYS A 197 13.16 -17.44 -1.44
N ARG A 198 14.25 -18.11 -0.99
CA ARG A 198 15.57 -18.09 -1.63
C ARG A 198 16.16 -16.68 -1.75
N TRP A 199 15.83 -15.81 -0.79
CA TRP A 199 16.34 -14.44 -0.72
C TRP A 199 17.33 -14.28 0.44
N ILE A 200 18.31 -13.40 0.26
CA ILE A 200 19.28 -13.00 1.27
C ILE A 200 18.68 -11.84 2.08
N VAL A 201 18.76 -11.92 3.41
CA VAL A 201 18.30 -10.85 4.29
C VAL A 201 19.50 -10.10 4.85
N LEU A 202 19.58 -8.79 4.59
CA LEU A 202 20.60 -7.93 5.17
C LEU A 202 20.02 -7.08 6.29
N LEU A 203 20.57 -7.29 7.49
CA LEU A 203 20.27 -6.48 8.65
C LEU A 203 21.01 -5.16 8.61
N VAL A 204 20.26 -4.07 8.61
CA VAL A 204 20.80 -2.72 8.74
C VAL A 204 20.69 -2.29 10.19
N LYS A 205 21.72 -2.62 10.98
CA LYS A 205 21.84 -2.14 12.36
C LYS A 205 22.54 -0.79 12.39
N ARG A 206 22.13 0.08 13.31
CA ARG A 206 22.89 1.27 13.66
C ARG A 206 24.22 0.83 14.28
N PRO A 207 25.38 1.35 13.84
CA PRO A 207 26.65 1.11 14.52
C PRO A 207 26.55 1.60 15.98
N GLU A 208 26.85 0.74 16.95
CA GLU A 208 26.73 1.04 18.39
C GLU A 208 27.58 2.24 18.83
N ALA A 209 28.68 2.51 18.11
CA ALA A 209 29.61 3.61 18.37
C ALA A 209 29.15 4.99 17.86
N ALA A 210 28.07 5.09 17.08
CA ALA A 210 27.72 6.35 16.43
C ALA A 210 26.81 7.25 17.27
N LYS A 211 27.35 8.38 17.75
CA LYS A 211 26.59 9.50 18.35
C LYS A 211 25.99 10.37 17.23
N GLY A 212 24.70 10.71 17.32
CA GLY A 212 23.99 11.51 16.32
C GLY A 212 23.24 10.69 15.24
N PHE A 213 22.64 11.36 14.26
CA PHE A 213 21.95 10.71 13.14
C PHE A 213 22.97 10.10 12.18
N VAL A 214 22.90 8.78 11.96
CA VAL A 214 23.66 8.11 10.90
C VAL A 214 22.69 7.72 9.80
N LEU A 215 22.97 8.17 8.58
CA LEU A 215 22.22 7.74 7.41
C LEU A 215 22.51 6.26 7.15
N LEU A 216 21.59 5.40 7.59
CA LEU A 216 21.58 3.99 7.23
C LEU A 216 21.08 3.89 5.78
N GLN A 217 22.00 3.59 4.86
CA GLN A 217 21.68 3.46 3.44
C GLN A 217 20.53 2.46 3.26
N LYS A 218 19.61 2.77 2.34
CA LYS A 218 18.40 1.99 1.99
C LYS A 218 17.28 1.90 3.05
N ARG A 219 17.56 2.04 4.35
CA ARG A 219 16.52 2.04 5.41
C ARG A 219 15.54 3.22 5.27
N TRP A 220 16.05 4.41 4.99
CA TRP A 220 15.23 5.63 4.88
C TRP A 220 14.17 5.55 3.76
N VAL A 221 14.29 4.61 2.83
CA VAL A 221 13.39 4.49 1.67
C VAL A 221 11.97 4.12 2.10
N VAL A 222 11.82 3.11 2.96
CA VAL A 222 10.50 2.68 3.47
C VAL A 222 9.92 3.67 4.48
N GLU A 223 10.78 4.26 5.32
CA GLU A 223 10.37 5.33 6.24
C GLU A 223 9.86 6.56 5.48
N ARG A 224 10.50 6.93 4.36
CA ARG A 224 9.98 7.96 3.45
C ARG A 224 8.63 7.56 2.84
N THR A 225 8.45 6.31 2.44
CA THR A 225 7.15 5.83 1.94
C THR A 225 6.06 6.00 2.99
N PHE A 226 6.34 5.69 4.27
CA PHE A 226 5.41 5.99 5.37
C PHE A 226 5.16 7.50 5.52
N GLY A 227 6.19 8.33 5.33
CA GLY A 227 6.03 9.78 5.26
C GLY A 227 5.10 10.25 4.14
N TRP A 228 5.14 9.62 2.96
CA TRP A 228 4.17 9.89 1.88
C TRP A 228 2.76 9.48 2.29
N TRP A 229 2.59 8.38 3.02
CA TRP A 229 1.28 7.93 3.50
C TRP A 229 0.63 8.92 4.46
N CYS A 230 1.41 9.67 5.24
CA CYS A 230 0.89 10.68 6.16
C CYS A 230 0.10 11.81 5.47
N TRP A 231 0.35 12.06 4.17
CA TRP A 231 -0.41 13.02 3.37
C TRP A 231 -1.82 12.55 3.01
N TYR A 232 -2.09 11.25 3.15
CA TYR A 232 -3.40 10.66 2.92
C TYR A 232 -4.07 10.45 4.27
N ARG A 233 -4.96 11.37 4.67
CA ARG A 233 -5.52 11.41 6.03
C ARG A 233 -6.19 10.10 6.42
N ARG A 234 -6.79 9.38 5.46
CA ARG A 234 -7.41 8.07 5.67
C ARG A 234 -6.42 7.00 6.17
N LEU A 235 -5.13 7.16 5.93
CA LEU A 235 -4.09 6.22 6.35
C LEU A 235 -3.50 6.55 7.73
N ASN A 236 -3.82 7.69 8.35
CA ASN A 236 -3.26 8.04 9.67
C ASN A 236 -3.94 7.27 10.81
N VAL A 237 -5.21 6.94 10.63
CA VAL A 237 -6.00 6.07 11.52
C VAL A 237 -6.69 5.03 10.65
N ASP A 238 -6.67 3.76 11.03
CA ASP A 238 -7.38 2.72 10.29
C ASP A 238 -8.86 2.70 10.68
N TYR A 239 -9.71 3.13 9.74
CA TYR A 239 -11.17 3.14 9.86
C TYR A 239 -11.83 1.90 9.26
N GLU A 240 -11.07 1.02 8.60
CA GLU A 240 -11.61 -0.06 7.79
C GLU A 240 -11.93 -1.29 8.65
N TYR A 241 -13.14 -1.84 8.50
CA TYR A 241 -13.53 -3.03 9.24
C TYR A 241 -12.63 -4.24 8.90
N LEU A 242 -12.30 -4.42 7.62
CA LEU A 242 -11.48 -5.51 7.11
C LEU A 242 -10.01 -5.07 6.90
N PRO A 243 -9.00 -5.85 7.33
CA PRO A 243 -7.60 -5.59 7.01
C PRO A 243 -7.34 -5.46 5.51
N GLU A 244 -8.02 -6.26 4.70
CA GLU A 244 -7.88 -6.24 3.24
C GLU A 244 -8.38 -4.93 2.63
N SER A 245 -9.38 -4.27 3.24
CA SER A 245 -9.79 -2.92 2.84
C SER A 245 -8.72 -1.88 3.20
N SER A 246 -8.07 -2.03 4.36
CA SER A 246 -6.96 -1.17 4.78
C SER A 246 -5.76 -1.30 3.83
N GLU A 247 -5.42 -2.53 3.42
CA GLU A 247 -4.41 -2.81 2.39
C GLU A 247 -4.77 -2.13 1.05
N THR A 248 -6.05 -2.18 0.66
CA THR A 248 -6.53 -1.53 -0.57
C THR A 248 -6.42 0.00 -0.50
N MET A 249 -6.70 0.63 0.64
CA MET A 249 -6.53 2.08 0.81
C MET A 249 -5.07 2.49 0.63
N ILE A 250 -4.12 1.67 1.09
CA ILE A 250 -2.69 1.88 0.88
C ILE A 250 -2.34 1.76 -0.62
N GLN A 251 -2.86 0.75 -1.31
CA GLN A 251 -2.67 0.60 -2.75
C GLN A 251 -3.19 1.81 -3.53
N ILE A 252 -4.38 2.32 -3.18
CA ILE A 252 -4.97 3.51 -3.81
C ILE A 252 -4.12 4.76 -3.58
N ALA A 253 -3.58 4.94 -2.37
CA ALA A 253 -2.65 6.04 -2.09
C ALA A 253 -1.38 5.94 -2.96
N MET A 254 -0.85 4.73 -3.16
CA MET A 254 0.30 4.50 -4.03
C MET A 254 -0.02 4.71 -5.51
N ILE A 255 -1.19 4.28 -5.98
CA ILE A 255 -1.71 4.58 -7.34
C ILE A 255 -1.70 6.10 -7.55
N ARG A 256 -2.27 6.85 -6.60
CA ARG A 256 -2.33 8.32 -6.68
C ARG A 256 -0.94 8.96 -6.74
N LEU A 257 -0.01 8.46 -5.95
CA LEU A 257 1.38 8.93 -5.93
C LEU A 257 2.09 8.66 -7.27
N MET A 258 1.91 7.48 -7.85
CA MET A 258 2.53 7.10 -9.13
C MET A 258 1.94 7.86 -10.31
N LEU A 259 0.61 8.07 -10.32
CA LEU A 259 -0.05 8.91 -11.32
C LEU A 259 0.56 10.31 -11.38
N ARG A 260 0.76 10.96 -10.22
CA ARG A 260 1.41 12.30 -10.14
C ARG A 260 2.87 12.33 -10.61
N ARG A 261 3.55 11.19 -10.63
CA ARG A 261 4.94 11.09 -11.11
C ARG A 261 5.00 10.89 -12.62
N LEU A 262 3.96 10.30 -13.20
CA LEU A 262 3.88 9.98 -14.61
C LEU A 262 3.17 11.07 -15.44
N ALA A 263 2.28 11.85 -14.82
CA ALA A 263 1.50 12.93 -15.43
C ALA A 263 1.10 14.01 -14.42
#